data_AF-A0A662XE57-F1
#
_entry.id   AF-A0A662XE57-F1
#
_cell.length_a   1.000
_cell.length_b   1.000
_cell.length_c   1.000
_cell.angle_alpha   90.00
_cell.angle_beta   90.00
_cell.angle_gamma   90.00
#
_symmetry.space_group_name_H-M   'P 1'
#
loop_
_entity.id
_entity.type
_entity.pdbx_description
1 polymer ?
#
loop_
_entity_poly.entity_id
_entity_poly.type
_entity_poly.pdbx_seq_one_letter_code
_entity_poly.pdbx_strand_id
1 'polypeptide(L)'
;MVLVGCAGALELRAEIVSGQATFEDLATQYSDCNSGTRGGDLGPFGRGMMQKPFEDATFALQVGELSDVVDTDSGVHIILRTA
;
A
#
# COMPACT_ATOMS: atom_id res chain seq x y z
N MET A 1 -6.12 -1.91 -1.19
CA MET A 1 -5.23 -2.50 -0.17
C MET A 1 -3.99 -1.64 0.00
N VAL A 2 -3.47 -1.47 1.21
CA VAL A 2 -2.41 -0.52 1.57
C VAL A 2 -1.47 -1.12 2.59
N LEU A 3 -0.19 -1.15 2.23
CA LEU A 3 0.88 -1.54 3.13
C LEU A 3 1.48 -0.26 3.70
N VAL A 4 1.44 -0.11 5.03
CA VAL A 4 2.01 1.05 5.75
C VAL A 4 3.21 0.56 6.55
N GLY A 5 4.42 0.63 6.01
CA GLY A 5 5.61 -0.01 6.63
C GLY A 5 6.81 0.92 6.69
N CYS A 6 7.43 1.03 7.87
CA CYS A 6 8.36 2.11 8.22
C CYS A 6 9.83 1.90 7.78
N ALA A 7 10.21 0.77 7.19
CA ALA A 7 11.55 0.60 6.62
C ALA A 7 11.55 -0.56 5.61
N GLY A 8 11.92 -0.30 4.35
CA GLY A 8 12.10 -1.35 3.34
C GLY A 8 10.99 -1.49 2.28
N ALA A 9 10.09 -0.51 2.13
CA ALA A 9 9.02 -0.56 1.12
C ALA A 9 9.52 -0.84 -0.32
N LEU A 10 10.73 -0.39 -0.66
CA LEU A 10 11.34 -0.65 -1.97
C LEU A 10 11.65 -2.15 -2.19
N GLU A 11 12.09 -2.83 -1.12
CA GLU A 11 12.46 -4.24 -1.15
C GLU A 11 11.20 -5.12 -1.19
N LEU A 12 10.20 -4.79 -0.35
CA LEU A 12 8.88 -5.44 -0.38
C LEU A 12 8.23 -5.33 -1.76
N ARG A 13 8.30 -4.16 -2.40
CA ARG A 13 7.82 -3.98 -3.78
C ARG A 13 8.57 -4.91 -4.75
N ALA A 14 9.89 -5.03 -4.62
CA ALA A 14 10.68 -5.91 -5.48
C ALA A 14 10.29 -7.39 -5.29
N GLU A 15 10.00 -7.82 -4.07
CA GLU A 15 9.51 -9.18 -3.79
C GLU A 15 8.13 -9.44 -4.38
N ILE A 16 7.21 -8.48 -4.28
CA ILE A 16 5.86 -8.57 -4.89
C ILE A 16 5.97 -8.67 -6.41
N VAL A 17 6.76 -7.79 -7.02
CA VAL A 17 6.96 -7.76 -8.48
C VAL A 17 7.67 -9.04 -8.96
N SER A 18 8.55 -9.61 -8.15
CA SER A 18 9.23 -10.88 -8.45
C SER A 18 8.36 -12.10 -8.18
N GLY A 19 7.19 -11.95 -7.53
CA GLY A 19 6.31 -13.05 -7.14
C GLY A 19 6.83 -13.89 -5.98
N GLN A 20 7.80 -13.38 -5.20
CA GLN A 20 8.35 -14.08 -4.03
C GLN A 20 7.37 -14.08 -2.84
N ALA A 21 6.60 -13.01 -2.70
CA ALA A 21 5.58 -12.87 -1.68
C ALA A 21 4.35 -12.14 -2.23
N THR A 22 3.19 -12.38 -1.63
CA THR A 22 1.96 -11.66 -1.98
C THR A 22 1.86 -10.35 -1.20
N PHE A 23 1.21 -9.35 -1.79
CA PHE A 23 0.98 -8.07 -1.13
C PHE A 23 0.27 -8.23 0.22
N GLU A 24 -0.70 -9.14 0.30
CA GLU A 24 -1.49 -9.40 1.51
C GLU A 24 -0.64 -9.95 2.66
N ASP A 25 0.32 -10.83 2.34
CA ASP A 25 1.22 -11.43 3.31
C ASP A 25 2.21 -10.40 3.84
N LEU A 26 2.84 -9.64 2.93
CA LEU A 26 3.73 -8.55 3.31
C LEU A 26 2.98 -7.44 4.05
N ALA A 27 1.74 -7.15 3.68
CA ALA A 27 0.93 -6.16 4.37
C ALA A 27 0.48 -6.64 5.76
N THR A 28 0.36 -7.95 5.97
CA THR A 28 0.11 -8.49 7.31
C THR A 28 1.37 -8.47 8.17
N GLN A 29 2.55 -8.75 7.58
CA GLN A 29 3.82 -8.84 8.29
C GLN A 29 4.48 -7.47 8.56
N TYR A 30 4.44 -6.56 7.59
CA TYR A 30 5.21 -5.30 7.59
C TYR A 30 4.37 -4.04 7.77
N SER A 31 3.03 -4.15 7.87
CA SER A 31 2.20 -2.98 8.11
C SER A 31 2.23 -2.59 9.60
N ASP A 32 2.95 -1.51 9.92
CA ASP A 32 3.08 -0.92 11.26
C ASP A 32 1.79 -0.25 11.78
N CYS A 33 0.83 0.05 10.89
CA CYS A 33 -0.48 0.58 11.29
C CYS A 33 -1.49 -0.56 11.52
N ASN A 34 -2.46 -0.31 12.41
CA ASN A 34 -3.64 -1.15 12.76
C ASN A 34 -4.48 -1.64 11.55
N SER A 35 -4.09 -1.26 10.33
CA SER A 35 -4.54 -1.78 9.04
C SER A 35 -3.98 -3.17 8.71
N GLY A 36 -2.89 -3.61 9.36
CA GLY A 36 -2.30 -4.95 9.16
C GLY A 36 -3.26 -6.09 9.49
N THR A 37 -4.25 -5.86 10.36
CA THR A 37 -5.27 -6.86 10.75
C THR A 37 -6.20 -7.27 9.60
N ARG A 38 -6.23 -6.51 8.49
CA ARG A 38 -6.96 -6.86 7.26
C ARG A 38 -6.05 -7.02 6.04
N GLY A 39 -4.78 -7.39 6.26
CA GLY A 39 -3.79 -7.46 5.18
C GLY A 39 -3.57 -6.10 4.51
N GLY A 40 -3.74 -5.00 5.24
CA GLY A 40 -3.65 -3.66 4.68
C GLY A 40 -4.91 -3.16 3.97
N ASP A 41 -6.03 -3.89 3.97
CA ASP A 41 -7.23 -3.38 3.30
C ASP A 41 -7.88 -2.19 4.04
N LEU A 42 -7.93 -1.05 3.35
CA LEU A 42 -8.60 0.18 3.82
C LEU A 42 -10.08 0.24 3.42
N GLY A 43 -10.58 -0.71 2.64
CA GLY A 43 -11.89 -0.65 2.03
C GLY A 43 -12.02 0.48 0.98
N PRO A 44 -13.24 0.69 0.46
CA PRO A 44 -13.50 1.78 -0.47
C PRO A 44 -13.44 3.12 0.27
N PHE A 45 -12.64 4.06 -0.25
CA PHE A 45 -12.55 5.42 0.26
C PHE A 45 -12.81 6.44 -0.86
N GLY A 46 -13.41 7.57 -0.50
CA GLY A 46 -13.67 8.68 -1.40
C GLY A 46 -12.52 9.70 -1.44
N ARG A 47 -12.58 10.62 -2.41
CA ARG A 47 -11.66 11.77 -2.46
C ARG A 47 -11.81 12.66 -1.22
N GLY A 48 -10.69 13.11 -0.65
CA GLY A 48 -10.63 13.90 0.58
C GLY A 48 -10.62 13.08 1.88
N MET A 49 -10.64 11.74 1.80
CA MET A 49 -10.61 10.86 2.96
C MET A 49 -9.17 10.49 3.39
N MET A 50 -8.23 10.58 2.47
CA MET A 50 -6.82 10.22 2.67
C MET A 50 -5.90 11.41 2.39
N GLN A 51 -4.64 11.30 2.77
CA GLN A 51 -3.64 12.31 2.45
C GLN A 51 -3.51 12.48 0.93
N LYS A 52 -3.33 13.73 0.49
CA LYS A 52 -3.25 14.09 -0.92
C LYS A 52 -2.26 13.25 -1.75
N PRO A 53 -1.01 13.00 -1.33
CA PRO A 53 -0.08 12.14 -2.07
C PRO A 53 -0.55 10.68 -2.17
N PHE A 54 -1.15 10.15 -1.11
CA PHE A 54 -1.70 8.80 -1.07
C PHE A 54 -2.91 8.65 -2.02
N GLU A 55 -3.80 9.64 -1.97
CA GLU A 55 -4.96 9.69 -2.83
C GLU A 55 -4.56 9.75 -4.31
N ASP A 56 -3.68 10.68 -4.67
CA ASP A 56 -3.25 10.89 -6.05
C ASP A 56 -2.63 9.61 -6.63
N ALA A 57 -1.76 8.97 -5.86
CA ALA A 57 -1.17 7.68 -6.23
C ALA A 57 -2.24 6.59 -6.41
N THR A 58 -3.22 6.48 -5.50
CA THR A 58 -4.28 5.44 -5.65
C THR A 58 -5.13 5.69 -6.90
N PHE A 59 -5.51 6.93 -7.16
CA PHE A 59 -6.36 7.27 -8.32
C PHE A 59 -5.61 7.22 -9.65
N ALA A 60 -4.29 7.36 -9.64
CA ALA A 60 -3.44 7.22 -10.82
C ALA A 60 -3.27 5.75 -11.26
N LEU A 61 -3.37 4.80 -10.33
CA LEU A 61 -3.19 3.37 -10.60
C LEU A 61 -4.39 2.74 -11.30
N GLN A 62 -4.14 1.68 -12.08
CA GLN A 62 -5.18 0.81 -12.62
C GLN A 62 -5.59 -0.27 -11.63
N VAL A 63 -6.76 -0.87 -11.83
CA VAL A 63 -7.21 -1.99 -11.00
C VAL A 63 -6.29 -3.19 -11.21
N GLY A 64 -5.72 -3.70 -10.10
CA GLY A 64 -4.68 -4.73 -10.07
C GLY A 64 -3.26 -4.19 -10.14
N GLU A 65 -3.07 -2.86 -10.23
CA GLU A 65 -1.75 -2.24 -10.34
C GLU A 65 -1.18 -1.88 -8.97
N LEU A 66 0.13 -2.12 -8.83
CA LEU A 66 0.92 -1.80 -7.66
C LEU A 66 1.59 -0.43 -7.85
N SER A 67 1.46 0.44 -6.87
CA SER A 67 2.13 1.73 -6.87
C SER A 67 3.62 1.61 -6.62
N ASP A 68 4.31 2.68 -7.00
CA ASP A 68 5.61 2.98 -6.41
C ASP A 68 5.46 3.38 -4.94
N VAL A 69 6.60 3.53 -4.31
CA VAL A 69 6.71 3.88 -2.89
C VAL A 69 6.20 5.32 -2.70
N VAL A 70 5.09 5.48 -1.99
CA VAL A 70 4.46 6.76 -1.69
C VAL A 70 4.88 7.23 -0.31
N ASP A 71 5.62 8.32 -0.25
CA ASP A 71 6.00 8.97 1.00
C ASP A 71 4.91 9.95 1.45
N THR A 72 4.51 9.87 2.71
CA THR A 72 3.54 10.77 3.33
C THR A 72 3.98 11.13 4.74
N ASP A 73 3.32 12.10 5.39
CA ASP A 73 3.61 12.44 6.79
C ASP A 73 3.39 11.28 7.77
N SER A 74 2.66 10.23 7.37
CA SER A 74 2.49 9.00 8.16
C SER A 74 3.59 7.97 7.93
N GLY A 75 4.52 8.22 7.02
CA GLY A 75 5.58 7.31 6.61
C GLY A 75 5.42 6.85 5.17
N VAL A 76 5.92 5.65 4.90
CA VAL A 76 6.05 5.11 3.56
C VAL A 76 4.95 4.09 3.28
N HIS A 77 4.31 4.23 2.11
CA HIS A 77 3.14 3.46 1.72
C HIS A 77 3.35 2.78 0.36
N ILE A 78 2.92 1.53 0.26
CA ILE A 78 2.73 0.85 -1.03
C ILE A 78 1.24 0.61 -1.20
N ILE A 79 0.73 0.93 -2.39
CA ILE A 79 -0.70 0.90 -2.70
C ILE A 79 -0.93 -0.16 -3.75
N LEU A 80 -1.83 -1.10 -3.46
CA LEU A 80 -2.35 -2.01 -4.46
C LEU A 80 -3.82 -1.67 -4.69
N ARG A 81 -4.12 -1.22 -5.91
CA ARG A 81 -5.50 -0.92 -6.27
C ARG A 81 -6.24 -2.21 -6.57
N THR A 82 -7.25 -2.54 -5.80
CA THR A 82 -8.03 -3.78 -5.95
C THR A 82 -9.37 -3.58 -6.66
N ALA A 83 -9.86 -2.32 -6.77
CA ALA A 83 -11.09 -1.94 -7.48
C ALA A 83 -11.02 -0.49 -7.98
#